data_AF-A0A447T9L1-F1
#
_entry.id   AF-A0A447T9L1-F1
#
_cell.length_a   1.000
_cell.length_b   1.000
_cell.length_c   1.000
_cell.angle_alpha   90.00
_cell.angle_beta   90.00
_cell.angle_gamma   90.00
#
_symmetry.space_group_name_H-M   'P 1'
#
loop_
_entity.id
_entity.type
_entity.pdbx_description
1 polymer ?
#
loop_
_entity_poly.entity_id
_entity_poly.type
_entity_poly.pdbx_seq_one_letter_code
_entity_poly.pdbx_strand_id
1 'polypeptide(L)'
;MIRSVACWRPPPQGRGKLPLRPRRQPAGQRPAADGHQDDSLLGNLLSQYAGRHYRYDSRGNLVEKRVNGSLTKLEWDSHNRLSRLIAPDGQRTDYHYDPLGRRIAKISQGEATLYGWDGDVLAFETRDEAAVHYLFEPDSFVPLAQVHTDAIRGVKVPAWSQHHPTTRTRTRCASPHRNPKPPRRCTTTTPTTWAPRKR
;
A
#
# COMPACT_ATOMS: atom_id res chain seq x y z
N MET A 1 8.11 41.69 1.29
CA MET A 1 6.63 41.83 1.32
C MET A 1 6.09 40.77 2.25
N ILE A 2 5.66 41.17 3.45
CA ILE A 2 5.14 40.26 4.48
C ILE A 2 3.62 40.18 4.26
N ARG A 3 3.09 38.99 4.00
CA ARG A 3 1.64 38.77 3.86
C ARG A 3 1.12 37.99 5.07
N SER A 4 -0.05 38.45 5.50
CA SER A 4 -0.63 38.34 6.83
C SER A 4 -0.99 36.94 7.29
N VAL A 5 -0.85 36.73 8.61
CA VAL A 5 -1.49 35.67 9.38
C VAL A 5 -2.91 36.12 9.72
N ALA A 6 -3.93 35.39 9.26
CA ALA A 6 -5.32 35.65 9.62
C ALA A 6 -5.73 34.73 10.77
N CYS A 7 -6.08 35.33 11.91
CA CYS A 7 -6.59 34.68 13.11
C CYS A 7 -8.12 34.53 13.00
N TRP A 8 -8.66 33.35 13.29
CA TRP A 8 -10.09 33.06 13.22
C TRP A 8 -10.78 33.32 14.57
N ARG A 9 -11.94 34.00 14.55
CA ARG A 9 -12.80 34.26 15.73
C ARG A 9 -14.21 33.70 15.48
N PRO A 10 -14.83 32.99 16.45
CA PRO A 10 -16.21 32.49 16.32
C PRO A 10 -17.26 33.49 16.87
N PRO A 11 -18.53 33.41 16.42
CA PRO A 11 -19.63 34.28 16.85
C PRO A 11 -20.33 33.79 18.15
N PRO A 12 -21.07 34.67 18.87
CA PRO A 12 -21.68 34.36 20.15
C PRO A 12 -22.99 33.54 20.03
N GLN A 13 -23.21 32.60 20.95
CA GLN A 13 -24.41 31.78 21.03
C GLN A 13 -25.47 32.41 21.95
N GLY A 14 -26.68 32.64 21.42
CA GLY A 14 -27.86 33.07 22.17
C GLY A 14 -28.61 31.88 22.78
N ARG A 15 -28.96 31.98 24.07
CA ARG A 15 -29.73 30.98 24.81
C ARG A 15 -31.25 31.19 24.61
N GLY A 16 -31.95 30.17 24.11
CA GLY A 16 -33.42 30.11 24.04
C GLY A 16 -33.96 28.89 24.80
N LYS A 17 -34.99 29.12 25.63
CA LYS A 17 -35.58 28.16 26.58
C LYS A 17 -36.54 27.15 25.91
N LEU A 18 -36.58 25.91 26.45
CA LEU A 18 -37.57 24.87 26.14
C LEU A 18 -38.98 25.23 26.67
N PRO A 19 -40.04 24.64 26.06
CA PRO A 19 -41.07 24.03 26.89
C PRO A 19 -41.58 22.64 26.42
N LEU A 20 -41.75 21.78 27.43
CA LEU A 20 -42.84 20.84 27.76
C LEU A 20 -43.45 19.90 26.67
N ARG A 21 -43.39 18.60 27.00
CA ARG A 21 -44.02 17.45 26.32
C ARG A 21 -45.54 17.40 26.51
N PRO A 22 -46.26 16.70 25.60
CA PRO A 22 -47.45 15.96 26.01
C PRO A 22 -47.44 14.45 25.69
N ARG A 23 -48.42 13.81 26.34
CA ARG A 23 -48.74 12.41 26.67
C ARG A 23 -48.65 11.32 25.59
N ARG A 24 -48.36 10.10 26.08
CA ARG A 24 -48.55 8.77 25.45
C ARG A 24 -50.02 8.36 25.38
N GLN A 25 -50.40 7.58 24.36
CA GLN A 25 -51.42 6.50 24.37
C GLN A 25 -51.28 5.60 23.11
N PRO A 26 -51.90 4.39 23.03
CA PRO A 26 -51.14 3.14 22.88
C PRO A 26 -51.32 2.35 21.55
N ALA A 27 -50.38 1.40 21.39
CA ALA A 27 -50.39 0.14 20.65
C ALA A 27 -51.32 -0.05 19.43
N GLY A 28 -50.73 0.02 18.23
CA GLY A 28 -51.24 -0.54 16.99
C GLY A 28 -50.13 -1.32 16.26
N GLN A 29 -50.34 -2.64 16.17
CA GLN A 29 -49.74 -3.67 15.30
C GLN A 29 -48.51 -3.29 14.44
N ARG A 30 -47.36 -3.94 14.71
CA ARG A 30 -46.16 -3.90 13.86
C ARG A 30 -46.23 -4.98 12.78
N PRO A 31 -46.17 -4.64 11.48
CA PRO A 31 -45.82 -5.59 10.43
C PRO A 31 -44.38 -6.10 10.66
N ALA A 32 -44.14 -7.33 10.22
CA ALA A 32 -42.88 -8.04 10.37
C ALA A 32 -41.67 -7.19 9.93
N ALA A 33 -40.61 -7.25 10.74
CA ALA A 33 -39.36 -6.55 10.52
C ALA A 33 -38.61 -7.17 9.35
N ASP A 34 -38.79 -6.63 8.14
CA ASP A 34 -37.77 -6.71 7.11
C ASP A 34 -36.53 -5.99 7.64
N GLY A 35 -35.42 -6.72 7.71
CA GLY A 35 -34.19 -6.34 8.40
C GLY A 35 -33.41 -5.20 7.77
N HIS A 36 -34.01 -4.02 7.64
CA HIS A 36 -33.24 -2.78 7.61
C HIS A 36 -32.79 -2.50 9.03
N GLN A 37 -31.55 -2.87 9.33
CA GLN A 37 -30.84 -2.27 10.44
C GLN A 37 -30.78 -0.77 10.12
N ASP A 38 -31.68 0.00 10.72
CA ASP A 38 -31.54 1.44 10.87
C ASP A 38 -30.25 1.63 11.69
N ASP A 39 -29.14 1.67 10.97
CA ASP A 39 -27.81 1.91 11.49
C ASP A 39 -27.85 3.34 12.02
N SER A 40 -28.37 3.48 13.24
CA SER A 40 -28.78 4.76 13.85
C SER A 40 -27.60 5.73 13.98
N LEU A 41 -26.38 5.23 13.79
CA LEU A 41 -25.12 5.98 13.70
C LEU A 41 -24.96 6.74 12.37
N LEU A 42 -25.57 6.28 11.28
CA LEU A 42 -25.50 6.92 9.96
C LEU A 42 -26.49 8.07 9.80
N GLY A 43 -27.44 8.26 10.74
CA GLY A 43 -28.45 9.34 10.68
C GLY A 43 -27.86 10.76 10.66
N ASN A 44 -26.59 10.91 11.08
CA ASN A 44 -25.86 12.17 11.04
C ASN A 44 -25.04 12.38 9.76
N LEU A 45 -24.99 11.40 8.85
CA LEU A 45 -24.24 11.53 7.59
C LEU A 45 -25.04 12.33 6.57
N LEU A 46 -24.31 13.19 5.84
CA LEU A 46 -24.90 14.08 4.85
C LEU A 46 -25.38 13.31 3.63
N SER A 47 -26.68 13.03 3.50
CA SER A 47 -27.24 12.33 2.35
C SER A 47 -27.47 13.23 1.13
N GLN A 48 -27.84 14.50 1.36
CA GLN A 48 -28.09 15.47 0.29
C GLN A 48 -27.75 16.90 0.73
N TYR A 49 -27.12 17.67 -0.16
CA TYR A 49 -26.87 19.11 0.05
C TYR A 49 -26.68 19.84 -1.26
N ALA A 50 -27.41 20.93 -1.47
CA ALA A 50 -27.24 21.83 -2.62
C ALA A 50 -27.17 21.09 -3.98
N GLY A 51 -28.10 20.17 -4.24
CA GLY A 51 -28.15 19.37 -5.48
C GLY A 51 -27.12 18.24 -5.58
N ARG A 52 -26.38 17.97 -4.50
CA ARG A 52 -25.44 16.84 -4.39
C ARG A 52 -26.07 15.73 -3.58
N HIS A 53 -25.88 14.49 -4.01
CA HIS A 53 -26.35 13.30 -3.30
C HIS A 53 -25.16 12.42 -2.91
N TYR A 54 -25.24 11.81 -1.75
CA TYR A 54 -24.20 10.96 -1.19
C TYR A 54 -24.82 9.67 -0.67
N ARG A 55 -24.16 8.55 -0.94
CA ARG A 55 -24.53 7.24 -0.41
C ARG A 55 -23.35 6.65 0.34
N TYR A 56 -23.64 6.06 1.48
CA TYR A 56 -22.64 5.47 2.37
C TYR A 56 -22.89 3.96 2.51
N ASP A 57 -21.84 3.20 2.80
CA ASP A 57 -21.96 1.82 3.27
C ASP A 57 -22.30 1.76 4.78
N SER A 58 -22.48 0.57 5.33
CA SER A 58 -22.75 0.36 6.77
C SER A 58 -21.59 0.76 7.68
N ARG A 59 -20.37 0.92 7.13
CA ARG A 59 -19.19 1.40 7.86
C ARG A 59 -19.06 2.93 7.80
N GLY A 60 -19.99 3.61 7.13
CA GLY A 60 -19.99 5.07 6.96
C GLY A 60 -19.05 5.55 5.86
N ASN A 61 -18.51 4.68 5.02
CA ASN A 61 -17.67 5.08 3.90
C ASN A 61 -18.53 5.55 2.73
N LEU A 62 -18.13 6.65 2.08
CA LEU A 62 -18.82 7.19 0.91
C LEU A 62 -18.63 6.24 -0.28
N VAL A 63 -19.70 5.65 -0.80
CA VAL A 63 -19.64 4.72 -1.95
C VAL A 63 -20.14 5.34 -3.25
N GLU A 64 -21.01 6.34 -3.17
CA GLU A 64 -21.47 7.09 -4.35
C GLU A 64 -21.63 8.57 -4.04
N LYS A 65 -21.23 9.40 -5.01
CA LYS A 65 -21.42 10.84 -4.99
C LYS A 65 -22.02 11.26 -6.32
N ARG A 66 -23.18 11.91 -6.29
CA ARG A 66 -23.81 12.53 -7.47
C ARG A 66 -23.75 14.04 -7.37
N VAL A 67 -23.25 14.71 -8.39
CA VAL A 67 -23.23 16.18 -8.49
C VAL A 67 -23.77 16.55 -9.86
N ASN A 68 -24.92 17.27 -9.92
CA ASN A 68 -25.53 17.71 -11.18
C ASN A 68 -25.69 16.58 -12.23
N GLY A 69 -26.04 15.37 -11.78
CA GLY A 69 -26.18 14.18 -12.63
C GLY A 69 -24.90 13.36 -12.82
N SER A 70 -23.71 13.92 -12.59
CA SER A 70 -22.43 13.21 -12.66
C SER A 70 -22.24 12.29 -11.47
N LEU A 71 -22.07 10.99 -11.71
CA LEU A 71 -21.90 9.96 -10.68
C LEU A 71 -20.43 9.57 -10.52
N THR A 72 -19.90 9.70 -9.32
CA THR A 72 -18.61 9.12 -8.91
C THR A 72 -18.88 7.94 -7.99
N LYS A 73 -18.25 6.79 -8.27
CA LYS A 73 -18.29 5.60 -7.39
C LYS A 73 -16.95 5.42 -6.69
N LEU A 74 -17.00 4.95 -5.45
CA LEU A 74 -15.83 4.74 -4.61
C LEU A 74 -15.93 3.34 -3.99
N GLU A 75 -14.82 2.61 -4.00
CA GLU A 75 -14.69 1.31 -3.37
C GLU A 75 -13.61 1.37 -2.28
N TRP A 76 -13.83 0.61 -1.21
CA TRP A 76 -13.01 0.63 -0.01
C TRP A 76 -12.49 -0.78 0.28
N ASP A 77 -11.28 -0.89 0.82
CA ASP A 77 -10.73 -2.16 1.28
C ASP A 77 -11.22 -2.55 2.67
N SER A 78 -10.83 -3.74 3.14
CA SER A 78 -11.19 -4.22 4.49
C SER A 78 -10.69 -3.32 5.62
N HIS A 79 -9.66 -2.52 5.38
CA HIS A 79 -9.05 -1.59 6.33
C HIS A 79 -9.67 -0.19 6.26
N ASN A 80 -10.82 0.00 5.61
CA ASN A 80 -11.48 1.31 5.42
C ASN A 80 -10.62 2.33 4.66
N ARG A 81 -9.80 1.87 3.70
CA ARG A 81 -9.01 2.76 2.83
C ARG A 81 -9.59 2.72 1.42
N LEU A 82 -9.60 3.87 0.75
CA LEU A 82 -10.09 3.99 -0.63
C LEU A 82 -9.22 3.14 -1.55
N SER A 83 -9.77 2.09 -2.14
CA SER A 83 -9.06 1.15 -3.03
C SER A 83 -9.30 1.46 -4.51
N ARG A 84 -10.47 2.02 -4.84
CA ARG A 84 -10.80 2.42 -6.22
C ARG A 84 -11.72 3.63 -6.26
N LEU A 85 -11.51 4.47 -7.27
CA LEU A 85 -12.40 5.55 -7.67
C LEU A 85 -12.77 5.37 -9.14
N ILE A 86 -14.06 5.50 -9.44
CA ILE A 86 -14.60 5.53 -10.81
C ILE A 86 -15.24 6.90 -11.01
N ALA A 87 -14.62 7.70 -11.86
CA ALA A 87 -15.06 9.04 -12.21
C ALA A 87 -16.30 9.01 -13.13
N PRO A 88 -17.02 10.14 -13.26
CA PRO A 88 -18.25 10.20 -14.06
C PRO A 88 -18.07 9.89 -15.55
N ASP A 89 -16.87 10.11 -16.08
CA ASP A 89 -16.45 9.77 -17.44
C ASP A 89 -16.05 8.29 -17.60
N GLY A 90 -16.21 7.49 -16.54
CA GLY A 90 -15.84 6.08 -16.50
C GLY A 90 -14.36 5.84 -16.19
N GLN A 91 -13.55 6.89 -16.01
CA GLN A 91 -12.14 6.71 -15.72
C GLN A 91 -11.93 6.10 -14.35
N ARG A 92 -11.07 5.09 -14.31
CA ARG A 92 -10.78 4.31 -13.12
C ARG A 92 -9.41 4.69 -12.56
N THR A 93 -9.38 4.93 -11.25
CA THR A 93 -8.17 5.10 -10.47
C THR A 93 -8.13 4.06 -9.36
N ASP A 94 -7.11 3.20 -9.35
CA ASP A 94 -6.85 2.24 -8.28
C ASP A 94 -5.76 2.76 -7.35
N TYR A 95 -5.89 2.44 -6.06
CA TYR A 95 -4.94 2.82 -5.02
C TYR A 95 -4.44 1.56 -4.30
N HIS A 96 -3.13 1.48 -4.13
CA HIS A 96 -2.47 0.38 -3.44
C HIS A 96 -1.75 0.90 -2.21
N TYR A 97 -1.77 0.12 -1.14
CA TYR A 97 -1.21 0.46 0.15
C TYR A 97 -0.33 -0.67 0.68
N ASP A 98 0.65 -0.31 1.48
CA ASP A 98 1.42 -1.28 2.26
C ASP A 98 0.66 -1.72 3.53
N PRO A 99 1.19 -2.69 4.29
CA PRO A 99 0.59 -3.14 5.55
C PRO A 99 0.51 -2.05 6.64
N LEU A 100 1.32 -0.99 6.55
CA LEU A 100 1.32 0.13 7.50
C LEU A 100 0.25 1.17 7.16
N GLY A 101 -0.47 1.05 6.04
CA GLY A 101 -1.48 2.04 5.66
C GLY A 101 -1.00 3.10 4.67
N ARG A 102 0.27 3.08 4.30
CA ARG A 102 0.86 4.10 3.43
C ARG A 102 0.59 3.74 1.97
N ARG A 103 0.23 4.72 1.15
CA ARG A 103 -0.02 4.50 -0.27
C ARG A 103 1.30 4.23 -0.98
N ILE A 104 1.38 3.13 -1.73
CA ILE A 104 2.57 2.73 -2.50
C ILE A 104 2.38 2.86 -4.01
N ALA A 105 1.12 2.89 -4.48
CA ALA A 105 0.83 3.16 -5.87
C ALA A 105 -0.54 3.81 -6.08
N LYS A 106 -0.64 4.59 -7.16
CA LYS A 106 -1.87 5.10 -7.75
C LYS A 106 -1.83 4.78 -9.23
N ILE A 107 -2.82 4.04 -9.73
CA ILE A 107 -2.91 3.67 -11.14
C ILE A 107 -4.12 4.37 -11.72
N SER A 108 -3.93 5.29 -12.66
CA SER A 108 -5.00 6.04 -13.31
C SER A 108 -4.88 5.87 -14.81
N GLN A 109 -5.89 5.30 -15.46
CA GLN A 109 -5.92 5.14 -16.92
C GLN A 109 -4.69 4.41 -17.52
N GLY A 110 -4.08 3.49 -16.75
CA GLY A 110 -2.86 2.78 -17.16
C GLY A 110 -1.56 3.49 -16.79
N GLU A 111 -1.61 4.75 -16.35
CA GLU A 111 -0.45 5.45 -15.81
C GLU A 111 -0.30 5.17 -14.32
N ALA A 112 0.89 4.73 -13.92
CA ALA A 112 1.21 4.43 -12.53
C ALA A 112 2.06 5.55 -11.92
N THR A 113 1.64 6.04 -10.76
CA THR A 113 2.48 6.81 -9.84
C THR A 113 2.86 5.89 -8.68
N LEU A 114 4.15 5.72 -8.44
CA LEU A 114 4.68 4.93 -7.33
C LEU A 114 5.20 5.85 -6.24
N TYR A 115 5.06 5.40 -4.99
CA TYR A 115 5.47 6.15 -3.81
C TYR A 115 6.41 5.29 -2.96
N GLY A 116 7.57 5.86 -2.61
CA GLY A 116 8.53 5.28 -1.67
C GLY A 116 8.53 6.04 -0.36
N TRP A 117 8.70 5.32 0.75
CA TRP A 117 8.64 5.87 2.10
C TRP A 117 9.92 5.55 2.86
N ASP A 118 10.37 6.50 3.69
CA ASP A 118 11.42 6.34 4.68
C ASP A 118 10.83 6.61 6.06
N GLY A 119 10.70 5.58 6.90
CA GLY A 119 9.90 5.69 8.13
C GLY A 119 8.48 6.22 7.84
N ASP A 120 8.09 7.31 8.49
CA ASP A 120 6.77 7.93 8.28
C ASP A 120 6.77 9.07 7.24
N VAL A 121 7.92 9.36 6.63
CA VAL A 121 8.05 10.42 5.62
C VAL A 121 8.07 9.85 4.19
N LEU A 122 7.48 10.61 3.26
CA LEU A 122 7.52 10.26 1.84
C LEU A 122 8.96 10.49 1.35
N ALA A 123 9.62 9.45 0.85
CA ALA A 123 11.00 9.56 0.36
C ALA A 123 11.03 9.98 -1.11
N PHE A 124 10.15 9.41 -1.92
CA PHE A 124 10.03 9.78 -3.33
C PHE A 124 8.65 9.47 -3.89
N GLU A 125 8.32 10.13 -4.99
CA GLU A 125 7.31 9.68 -5.93
C GLU A 125 7.91 9.60 -7.34
N THR A 126 7.47 8.62 -8.12
CA THR A 126 7.88 8.50 -9.53
C THR A 126 6.67 8.24 -10.42
N ARG A 127 6.64 8.94 -11.55
CA ARG A 127 5.60 8.86 -12.57
C ARG A 127 6.25 9.08 -13.93
N ASP A 128 5.86 8.25 -14.90
CA ASP A 128 6.32 8.32 -16.29
C ASP A 128 7.85 8.29 -16.38
N GLU A 129 8.46 9.40 -16.76
CA GLU A 129 9.92 9.55 -16.94
C GLU A 129 10.58 10.41 -15.85
N ALA A 130 9.83 10.86 -14.85
CA ALA A 130 10.35 11.70 -13.77
C ALA A 130 10.17 11.07 -12.39
N ALA A 131 11.04 11.47 -11.47
CA ALA A 131 10.87 11.24 -10.05
C ALA A 131 11.17 12.51 -9.26
N VAL A 132 10.58 12.57 -8.08
CA VAL A 132 10.74 13.66 -7.12
C VAL A 132 11.10 13.03 -5.79
N HIS A 133 12.26 13.38 -5.26
CA HIS A 133 12.73 12.99 -3.94
C HIS A 133 12.46 14.11 -2.94
N TYR A 134 12.01 13.73 -1.75
CA TYR A 134 11.75 14.64 -0.65
C TYR A 134 12.79 14.40 0.44
N LEU A 135 13.49 15.46 0.84
CA LEU A 135 14.48 15.42 1.92
C LEU A 135 13.89 16.13 3.13
N PHE A 136 13.94 15.47 4.28
CA PHE A 136 13.50 15.99 5.55
C PHE A 136 14.69 16.10 6.51
N GLU A 137 14.55 16.95 7.53
CA GLU A 137 15.45 16.88 8.67
C GLU A 137 15.35 15.50 9.35
N PRO A 138 16.46 14.95 9.88
CA PRO A 138 16.44 13.67 10.59
C PRO A 138 15.42 13.67 11.72
N ASP A 139 14.68 12.56 11.85
CA ASP A 139 13.69 12.33 12.90
C ASP A 139 12.62 13.44 13.03
N SER A 140 12.31 14.11 11.91
CA SER A 140 11.42 15.27 11.87
C SER A 140 10.58 15.25 10.59
N PHE A 141 9.49 16.03 10.62
CA PHE A 141 8.62 16.27 9.46
C PHE A 141 8.95 17.61 8.77
N VAL A 142 10.07 18.26 9.13
CA VAL A 142 10.51 19.53 8.54
C VAL A 142 11.13 19.26 7.16
N PRO A 143 10.53 19.79 6.06
CA PRO A 143 11.06 19.59 4.72
C PRO A 143 12.29 20.48 4.50
N LEU A 144 13.37 19.89 3.97
CA LEU A 144 14.61 20.58 3.61
C LEU A 144 14.67 20.89 2.12
N ALA A 145 14.36 19.91 1.27
CA ALA A 145 14.52 20.06 -0.16
C ALA A 145 13.60 19.10 -0.94
N GLN A 146 13.37 19.47 -2.19
CA GLN A 146 12.76 18.64 -3.21
C GLN A 146 13.75 18.50 -4.37
N VAL A 147 14.07 17.28 -4.77
CA VAL A 147 15.04 17.00 -5.83
C VAL A 147 14.33 16.29 -6.98
N HIS A 148 14.42 16.85 -8.18
CA HIS A 148 13.85 16.28 -9.39
C HIS A 148 14.91 15.46 -10.12
N THR A 149 14.56 14.22 -10.46
CA THR A 149 15.43 13.29 -11.19
C THR A 149 14.64 12.60 -12.30
N ASP A 150 15.33 11.80 -13.11
CA ASP A 150 14.66 10.84 -13.97
C ASP A 150 13.88 9.80 -13.15
N ALA A 151 12.94 9.11 -13.80
CA ALA A 151 12.11 8.09 -13.17
C ALA A 151 12.95 6.98 -12.51
N ILE A 152 12.54 6.62 -11.30
CA ILE A 152 13.12 5.49 -10.58
C ILE A 152 12.56 4.22 -11.19
N ARG A 153 13.34 3.58 -12.07
CA ARG A 153 12.99 2.28 -12.62
C ARG A 153 13.21 1.23 -11.53
N GLY A 154 12.13 0.59 -11.08
CA GLY A 154 12.23 -0.51 -10.13
C GLY A 154 13.17 -1.62 -10.64
N VAL A 155 13.93 -2.24 -9.74
CA VAL A 155 14.65 -3.48 -10.08
C VAL A 155 13.59 -4.51 -10.47
N LYS A 156 13.69 -5.08 -11.67
CA LYS A 156 12.78 -6.13 -12.13
C LYS A 156 12.85 -7.30 -11.15
N VAL A 157 11.88 -7.40 -10.25
CA VAL A 157 11.73 -8.56 -9.37
C VAL A 157 11.46 -9.75 -10.29
N PRO A 158 12.28 -10.82 -10.25
CA PRO A 158 11.99 -12.00 -11.04
C PRO A 158 10.61 -12.52 -10.66
N ALA A 159 9.80 -12.85 -11.66
CA ALA A 159 8.52 -13.48 -11.42
C ALA A 159 8.76 -14.74 -10.60
N TRP A 160 8.05 -14.91 -9.49
CA TRP A 160 8.14 -16.08 -8.61
C TRP A 160 7.88 -17.41 -9.35
N SER A 161 7.30 -17.36 -10.57
CA SER A 161 7.19 -18.50 -11.49
C SER A 161 8.52 -19.05 -11.98
N GLN A 162 9.64 -18.36 -11.75
CA GLN A 162 10.99 -18.80 -12.09
C GLN A 162 11.70 -19.53 -10.94
N HIS A 163 11.13 -19.49 -9.72
CA HIS A 163 11.60 -20.34 -8.63
C HIS A 163 10.85 -21.67 -8.68
N HIS A 164 11.52 -22.72 -9.12
CA HIS A 164 11.12 -24.09 -8.84
C HIS A 164 11.74 -24.51 -7.49
N PRO A 165 11.03 -24.43 -6.35
CA PRO A 165 11.54 -25.02 -5.13
C PRO A 165 11.43 -26.53 -5.32
N THR A 166 12.58 -27.20 -5.38
CA THR A 166 12.74 -28.65 -5.51
C THR A 166 12.44 -29.25 -6.88
N THR A 167 13.34 -29.05 -7.86
CA THR A 167 13.72 -30.21 -8.67
C THR A 167 14.35 -31.21 -7.71
N ARG A 168 13.56 -32.19 -7.24
CA ARG A 168 14.10 -33.41 -6.67
C ARG A 168 14.80 -34.11 -7.81
N THR A 169 16.05 -33.74 -8.08
CA THR A 169 16.91 -34.46 -9.00
C THR A 169 16.96 -35.87 -8.43
N ARG A 170 16.13 -36.78 -8.97
CA ARG A 170 16.37 -38.21 -8.85
C ARG A 170 17.66 -38.42 -9.65
N THR A 171 18.77 -38.08 -9.04
CA THR A 171 20.08 -38.61 -9.40
C THR A 171 19.88 -40.11 -9.28
N ARG A 172 19.61 -40.74 -10.42
CA ARG A 172 19.60 -42.19 -10.56
C ARG A 172 20.96 -42.61 -10.00
N CYS A 173 20.95 -43.35 -8.90
CA CYS A 173 22.19 -43.85 -8.28
C CYS A 173 23.03 -44.45 -9.40
N ALA A 174 24.21 -43.87 -9.62
CA ALA A 174 25.18 -44.44 -10.52
C ALA A 174 25.42 -45.89 -10.07
N SER A 175 25.40 -46.82 -11.03
CA SER A 175 25.77 -48.22 -10.80
C SER A 175 27.06 -48.32 -10.00
N PRO A 176 27.20 -49.32 -9.10
CA PRO A 176 28.38 -49.44 -8.28
C PRO A 176 29.63 -49.58 -9.16
N HIS A 177 30.61 -48.74 -8.84
CA HIS A 177 31.92 -48.61 -9.46
C HIS A 177 32.56 -49.95 -9.87
N ARG A 178 33.01 -50.07 -11.13
CA ARG A 178 34.16 -50.94 -11.43
C ARG A 178 35.40 -50.30 -10.82
N ASN A 179 36.05 -51.06 -9.94
CA ASN A 179 37.23 -50.72 -9.16
C ASN A 179 38.42 -50.31 -10.06
N PRO A 180 39.02 -49.11 -9.92
CA PRO A 180 40.26 -48.78 -10.61
C PRO A 180 41.46 -49.45 -9.91
N LYS A 181 42.36 -50.06 -10.70
CA LYS A 181 43.60 -50.71 -10.25
C LYS A 181 44.45 -49.76 -9.37
N PRO A 182 45.11 -50.28 -8.31
CA PRO A 182 45.99 -49.47 -7.47
C PRO A 182 47.25 -49.01 -8.23
N PRO A 183 47.78 -47.81 -7.92
CA PRO A 183 49.00 -47.29 -8.55
C PRO A 183 50.24 -48.07 -8.09
N ARG A 184 51.19 -48.25 -9.01
CA ARG A 184 52.49 -48.88 -8.76
C ARG A 184 53.35 -48.00 -7.84
N ARG A 185 53.98 -48.60 -6.82
CA ARG A 185 54.99 -47.95 -5.96
C ARG A 185 56.12 -47.36 -6.78
N CYS A 186 56.44 -46.09 -6.54
CA CYS A 186 57.72 -45.51 -6.93
C CYS A 186 58.82 -46.09 -6.04
N THR A 187 59.78 -46.79 -6.64
CA THR A 187 61.03 -47.20 -6.00
C THR A 187 62.02 -46.04 -6.06
N THR A 188 62.45 -45.54 -4.91
CA THR A 188 63.54 -44.58 -4.78
C THR A 188 64.85 -45.31 -5.06
N THR A 189 65.46 -45.06 -6.22
CA THR A 189 66.82 -45.53 -6.52
C THR A 189 67.80 -44.43 -6.12
N THR A 190 68.48 -44.65 -5.00
CA THR A 190 69.64 -43.88 -4.54
C THR A 190 70.84 -44.11 -5.47
N PRO A 191 71.53 -43.08 -5.97
CA PRO A 191 72.87 -43.27 -6.50
C PRO A 191 73.89 -43.23 -5.35
N THR A 192 74.53 -44.38 -5.11
CA THR A 192 75.74 -44.50 -4.29
C THR A 192 76.95 -44.15 -5.15
N THR A 193 77.68 -43.08 -4.82
CA THR A 193 79.13 -43.02 -5.04
C THR A 193 79.79 -42.32 -3.85
N TRP A 194 80.75 -43.01 -3.25
CA TRP A 194 81.58 -42.62 -2.11
C TRP A 194 82.92 -42.04 -2.61
N ALA A 195 83.38 -40.92 -2.04
CA ALA A 195 84.82 -40.64 -1.86
C ALA A 195 85.04 -39.61 -0.73
N PRO A 196 86.12 -39.73 0.08
CA PRO A 196 86.15 -39.29 1.48
C PRO A 196 86.83 -37.93 1.74
N ARG A 197 86.55 -37.38 2.93
CA ARG A 197 87.30 -36.29 3.61
C ARG A 197 88.74 -36.69 3.96
N LYS A 198 89.69 -35.79 3.74
CA LYS A 198 90.86 -35.46 4.61
C LYS A 198 91.08 -33.95 4.46
N ARG A 199 90.84 -33.11 5.47
CA ARG A 199 91.58 -32.77 6.70
C ARG A 199 92.20 -31.39 6.51
#